data_AF-A0A929Y0M6-F1
#
_entry.id   AF-A0A929Y0M6-F1
#
_cell.length_a   1.000
_cell.length_b   1.000
_cell.length_c   1.000
_cell.angle_alpha   90.00
_cell.angle_beta   90.00
_cell.angle_gamma   90.00
#
_symmetry.space_group_name_H-M   'P 1'
#
loop_
_entity.id
_entity.type
_entity.pdbx_description
1 polymer ?
#
loop_
_entity_poly.entity_id
_entity_poly.type
_entity_poly.pdbx_seq_one_letter_code
_entity_poly.pdbx_strand_id
1 'polypeptide(L)'
;MNDEKRVPKRIAQTLINSLKGGVVPRTGLPYITVGRKKEIEALLHDVDIVSEGGASFRFIVGKYGSGKSFLLQTIRNYVMDNGFIVADADLSPERRLQGTKGQGLATYRELISNLSTKTKPEGGAVTLLLDKWINKIQAECMEESKF
;
A
#
# COMPACT_ATOMS: atom_id res chain seq x y z
N MET A 1 -2.25 -23.00 -21.36
CA MET A 1 -3.64 -22.52 -21.23
C MET A 1 -3.58 -21.02 -20.99
N ASN A 2 -3.89 -20.22 -22.02
CA ASN A 2 -4.04 -18.77 -21.87
C ASN A 2 -5.36 -18.54 -21.14
N ASP A 3 -5.27 -18.38 -19.83
CA ASP A 3 -6.39 -17.86 -19.05
C ASP A 3 -6.48 -16.37 -19.38
N GLU A 4 -7.35 -16.01 -20.35
CA GLU A 4 -7.64 -14.61 -20.64
C GLU A 4 -8.21 -13.97 -19.37
N LYS A 5 -7.34 -13.30 -18.62
CA LYS A 5 -7.72 -12.53 -17.43
C LYS A 5 -8.68 -11.41 -17.83
N ARG A 6 -9.97 -11.73 -17.88
CA ARG A 6 -11.03 -10.80 -18.24
C ARG A 6 -11.14 -9.76 -17.12
N VAL A 7 -10.76 -8.53 -17.43
CA VAL A 7 -10.83 -7.42 -16.48
C VAL A 7 -12.31 -7.19 -16.08
N PRO A 8 -12.66 -7.24 -14.78
CA PRO A 8 -14.01 -6.92 -14.35
C PRO A 8 -14.40 -5.50 -14.80
N LYS A 9 -15.63 -5.31 -15.30
CA LYS A 9 -16.10 -4.01 -15.84
C LYS A 9 -15.85 -2.84 -14.88
N ARG A 10 -16.09 -3.03 -13.59
CA ARG A 10 -15.83 -2.02 -12.55
C ARG A 10 -14.36 -1.61 -12.50
N ILE A 11 -13.45 -2.58 -12.53
CA ILE A 11 -12.00 -2.34 -12.53
C ILE A 11 -11.58 -1.64 -13.82
N ALA A 12 -12.08 -2.09 -14.98
CA ALA A 12 -11.79 -1.46 -16.26
C ALA A 12 -12.22 0.02 -16.29
N GLN A 13 -13.39 0.35 -15.74
CA GLN A 13 -13.86 1.74 -15.66
C GLN A 13 -12.96 2.61 -14.76
N THR A 14 -12.57 2.11 -13.59
CA THR A 14 -11.63 2.80 -12.69
C THR A 14 -10.29 3.06 -13.38
N LEU A 15 -9.73 2.05 -14.04
CA LEU A 15 -8.47 2.17 -14.78
C LEU A 15 -8.55 3.25 -15.86
N ILE A 16 -9.59 3.22 -16.71
CA ILE A 16 -9.77 4.20 -17.79
C ILE A 16 -9.91 5.61 -17.23
N ASN A 17 -10.68 5.79 -16.15
CA ASN A 17 -10.91 7.11 -15.56
C ASN A 17 -9.61 7.69 -14.95
N SER A 18 -8.83 6.89 -14.23
CA SER A 18 -7.55 7.34 -13.66
C SER A 18 -6.55 7.71 -14.75
N LEU A 19 -6.42 6.88 -15.79
CA LEU A 19 -5.51 7.14 -16.90
C LEU A 19 -5.88 8.40 -17.68
N LYS A 20 -7.18 8.65 -17.93
CA LYS A 20 -7.66 9.90 -18.53
C LYS A 20 -7.32 11.13 -17.69
N GLY A 21 -7.34 11.00 -16.36
CA GLY A 21 -6.98 12.06 -15.43
C GLY A 21 -5.48 12.25 -15.22
N GLY A 22 -4.62 11.44 -15.86
CA GLY A 22 -3.17 11.50 -15.67
C GLY A 22 -2.70 11.00 -14.30
N VAL A 23 -3.55 10.25 -13.58
CA VAL A 23 -3.26 9.72 -12.24
C VAL A 23 -3.12 8.21 -12.25
N VAL A 24 -2.30 7.69 -11.34
CA VAL A 24 -2.12 6.24 -11.18
C VAL A 24 -3.34 5.68 -10.43
N PRO A 25 -4.04 4.66 -10.97
CA PRO A 25 -5.18 4.04 -10.29
C PRO A 25 -4.75 3.33 -9.02
N ARG A 26 -5.58 3.37 -7.97
CA ARG A 26 -5.34 2.65 -6.70
C ARG A 26 -5.61 1.16 -6.81
N THR A 27 -6.49 0.74 -7.72
CA THR A 27 -6.89 -0.67 -7.90
C THR A 27 -6.74 -1.11 -9.35
N GLY A 28 -6.59 -2.41 -9.58
CA GLY A 28 -6.51 -2.98 -10.93
C GLY A 28 -5.16 -2.79 -11.64
N LEU A 29 -4.15 -2.22 -10.97
CA LEU A 29 -2.79 -2.06 -11.49
C LEU A 29 -2.20 -3.34 -12.12
N PRO A 30 -2.37 -4.54 -11.54
CA PRO A 30 -1.84 -5.77 -12.14
C PRO A 30 -2.31 -6.07 -13.57
N TYR A 31 -3.43 -5.50 -14.01
CA TYR A 31 -3.94 -5.67 -15.38
C TYR A 31 -3.21 -4.81 -16.41
N ILE A 32 -2.49 -3.76 -15.99
CA ILE A 32 -1.81 -2.80 -16.88
C ILE A 32 -0.29 -2.71 -16.64
N THR A 33 0.23 -3.40 -15.62
CA THR A 33 1.67 -3.45 -15.34
C THR A 33 2.40 -4.30 -16.38
N VAL A 34 3.31 -3.67 -17.14
CA VAL A 34 4.12 -4.32 -18.17
C VAL A 34 5.61 -3.98 -18.01
N GLY A 35 6.49 -4.92 -18.35
CA GLY A 35 7.94 -4.65 -18.50
C GLY A 35 8.73 -4.33 -17.22
N ARG A 36 8.21 -4.66 -16.03
CA ARG A 36 8.82 -4.34 -14.72
C ARG A 36 9.17 -5.55 -13.86
N LYS A 37 9.37 -6.71 -14.49
CA LYS A 37 9.56 -7.98 -13.76
C LYS A 37 10.72 -7.91 -12.78
N LYS A 38 11.88 -7.42 -13.24
CA LYS A 38 13.10 -7.33 -12.42
C LYS A 38 12.94 -6.38 -11.23
N GLU A 39 12.33 -5.21 -11.44
CA GLU A 39 12.10 -4.26 -10.35
C GLU A 39 11.10 -4.82 -9.33
N ILE A 40 10.04 -5.47 -9.79
CA ILE A 40 9.06 -6.13 -8.91
C ILE A 40 9.73 -7.24 -8.12
N GLU A 41 10.43 -8.17 -8.77
CA GLU A 41 11.15 -9.28 -8.11
C GLU A 41 12.10 -8.78 -7.01
N ALA A 42 12.87 -7.72 -7.27
CA ALA A 42 13.77 -7.14 -6.27
C ALA A 42 13.02 -6.59 -5.04
N LEU A 43 11.83 -6.04 -5.25
CA LEU A 43 10.98 -5.50 -4.19
C LEU A 43 10.20 -6.60 -3.46
N LEU A 44 9.86 -7.70 -4.14
CA LEU A 44 9.26 -8.88 -3.49
C LEU A 44 10.26 -9.54 -2.54
N HIS A 45 11.53 -9.62 -2.93
CA HIS A 45 12.58 -10.11 -2.03
C HIS A 45 12.68 -9.27 -0.75
N ASP A 46 12.55 -7.93 -0.85
CA ASP A 46 12.51 -7.06 0.33
C ASP A 46 11.30 -7.37 1.23
N VAL A 47 10.16 -7.74 0.65
CA VAL A 47 8.93 -8.10 1.38
C VAL A 47 9.09 -9.43 2.12
N ASP A 48 9.76 -10.41 1.52
CA ASP A 48 10.05 -11.69 2.16
C ASP A 48 10.91 -11.48 3.43
N ILE A 49 11.96 -10.66 3.34
CA ILE A 49 12.80 -10.29 4.49
C ILE A 49 11.97 -9.66 5.62
N VAL A 50 11.04 -8.76 5.27
CA VAL A 50 10.16 -8.10 6.25
C VAL A 50 9.17 -9.10 6.86
N SER A 51 8.71 -10.11 6.09
CA SER A 51 7.81 -11.15 6.60
C SER A 51 8.46 -12.03 7.69
N GLU A 52 9.78 -12.17 7.65
CA GLU A 52 10.58 -12.92 8.63
C GLU A 52 10.96 -12.07 9.86
N GLY A 53 10.45 -10.84 9.98
CA GLY A 53 10.74 -9.92 11.08
C GLY A 53 11.94 -9.01 10.84
N GLY A 54 12.50 -9.00 9.62
CA GLY A 54 13.54 -8.07 9.21
C GLY A 54 13.02 -6.67 8.84
N ALA A 55 13.94 -5.82 8.37
CA ALA A 55 13.63 -4.50 7.85
C ALA A 55 14.43 -4.23 6.57
N SER A 56 13.82 -3.54 5.61
CA SER A 56 14.47 -3.10 4.37
C SER A 56 14.15 -1.63 4.08
N PHE A 57 15.08 -0.94 3.44
CA PHE A 57 14.92 0.45 3.02
C PHE A 57 15.54 0.65 1.64
N ARG A 58 14.78 1.24 0.71
CA ARG A 58 15.17 1.38 -0.69
C ARG A 58 14.85 2.77 -1.24
N PHE A 59 15.80 3.31 -2.01
CA PHE A 59 15.56 4.47 -2.87
C PHE A 59 15.26 4.02 -4.31
N ILE A 60 14.17 4.55 -4.88
CA ILE A 60 13.81 4.35 -6.29
C ILE A 60 14.08 5.65 -7.05
N VAL A 61 15.11 5.66 -7.89
CA VAL A 61 15.55 6.85 -8.64
C VAL A 61 15.35 6.63 -10.15
N GLY A 62 14.95 7.68 -10.86
CA GLY A 62 14.70 7.62 -12.30
C GLY A 62 14.14 8.93 -12.85
N LYS A 63 14.12 9.07 -14.18
CA LYS A 63 13.63 10.28 -14.87
C LYS A 63 12.17 10.60 -14.55
N TYR A 64 11.75 11.85 -14.69
CA TYR A 64 10.33 12.21 -14.61
C TYR A 64 9.54 11.40 -15.66
N GLY A 65 8.32 10.96 -15.30
CA GLY A 65 7.51 10.09 -16.17
C GLY A 65 7.99 8.65 -16.31
N SER A 66 9.10 8.23 -15.67
CA SER A 66 9.61 6.86 -15.78
C SER A 66 8.79 5.79 -15.03
N GLY A 67 7.59 6.12 -14.54
CA GLY A 67 6.69 5.18 -13.86
C GLY A 67 7.06 4.84 -12.41
N LYS A 68 7.83 5.69 -11.70
CA LYS A 68 8.19 5.43 -10.28
C LYS A 68 6.98 5.33 -9.37
N SER A 69 6.06 6.30 -9.45
CA SER A 69 4.81 6.28 -8.66
C SER A 69 3.95 5.08 -9.03
N PHE A 70 3.91 4.70 -10.30
CA PHE A 70 3.23 3.50 -10.78
C PHE A 70 3.83 2.23 -10.17
N LEU A 71 5.17 2.12 -10.12
CA LEU A 71 5.88 1.01 -9.50
C LEU A 71 5.57 0.92 -7.99
N LEU A 72 5.63 2.04 -7.26
CA LEU A 72 5.28 2.10 -5.84
C LEU A 72 3.85 1.64 -5.57
N GLN A 73 2.88 2.11 -6.36
CA GLN A 73 1.48 1.67 -6.21
C GLN A 73 1.28 0.20 -6.59
N THR A 74 2.05 -0.32 -7.55
CA THR A 74 2.01 -1.75 -7.90
C THR A 74 2.46 -2.63 -6.72
N ILE A 75 3.57 -2.27 -6.08
CA ILE A 75 4.09 -3.02 -4.92
C ILE A 75 3.13 -2.90 -3.75
N ARG A 76 2.62 -1.68 -3.47
CA ARG A 76 1.60 -1.45 -2.45
C ARG A 76 0.44 -2.44 -2.59
N ASN A 77 -0.10 -2.60 -3.79
CA ASN A 77 -1.20 -3.54 -4.02
C ASN A 77 -0.78 -4.99 -3.80
N TYR A 78 0.40 -5.38 -4.30
CA TYR A 78 0.93 -6.72 -4.10
C TYR A 78 1.09 -7.07 -2.62
N VAL A 79 1.71 -6.20 -1.83
CA VAL A 79 1.97 -6.49 -0.40
C VAL A 79 0.67 -6.48 0.41
N MET A 80 -0.29 -5.61 0.07
CA MET A 80 -1.62 -5.65 0.68
C MET A 80 -2.33 -6.97 0.37
N ASP A 81 -2.20 -7.50 -0.85
CA ASP A 81 -2.77 -8.80 -1.21
C ASP A 81 -2.18 -9.96 -0.40
N ASN A 82 -0.92 -9.81 0.05
CA ASN A 82 -0.18 -10.72 0.94
C ASN A 82 -0.39 -10.43 2.44
N GLY A 83 -1.37 -9.59 2.80
CA GLY A 83 -1.76 -9.37 4.19
C GLY A 83 -0.99 -8.28 4.93
N PHE A 84 -0.10 -7.56 4.25
CA PHE A 84 0.59 -6.42 4.85
C PHE A 84 -0.32 -5.20 4.98
N ILE A 85 -0.01 -4.39 5.99
CA ILE A 85 -0.57 -3.06 6.17
C ILE A 85 0.42 -2.06 5.54
N VAL A 86 -0.07 -1.13 4.73
CA VAL A 86 0.78 -0.16 4.03
C VAL A 86 0.36 1.26 4.38
N ALA A 87 1.33 2.14 4.58
CA ALA A 87 1.14 3.58 4.64
C ALA A 87 1.95 4.25 3.52
N ASP A 88 1.38 5.25 2.86
CA ASP A 88 2.04 6.07 1.85
C ASP A 88 1.74 7.56 2.06
N ALA A 89 2.71 8.40 1.73
CA ALA A 89 2.57 9.85 1.79
C ALA A 89 3.46 10.50 0.73
N ASP A 90 2.98 11.60 0.17
CA ASP A 90 3.76 12.45 -0.72
C ASP A 90 4.59 13.43 0.08
N LEU A 91 5.89 13.46 -0.20
CA LEU A 91 6.79 14.43 0.40
C LEU A 91 6.68 15.78 -0.32
N SER A 92 6.57 16.84 0.47
CA SER A 92 6.55 18.24 0.03
C SER A 92 7.31 19.12 1.03
N PRO A 93 7.56 20.41 0.75
CA PRO A 93 8.26 21.30 1.71
C PRO A 93 7.61 21.34 3.11
N GLU A 94 6.28 21.25 3.15
CA GLU A 94 5.45 21.19 4.35
C GLU A 94 5.25 19.76 4.90
N ARG A 95 5.51 18.72 4.10
CA ARG A 95 5.47 17.29 4.49
C ARG A 95 6.81 16.63 4.20
N ARG A 96 7.74 16.71 5.15
CA ARG A 96 9.08 16.11 5.06
C ARG A 96 9.42 15.35 6.33
N LEU A 97 10.31 14.38 6.21
CA LEU A 97 10.70 13.47 7.30
C LEU A 97 11.31 14.19 8.52
N GLN A 98 11.81 15.42 8.34
CA GLN A 98 12.41 16.22 9.40
C GLN A 98 12.00 17.70 9.30
N GLY A 99 11.86 18.37 10.43
CA GLY A 99 11.73 19.83 10.48
C GLY A 99 11.43 20.33 11.89
N THR A 100 11.64 21.61 12.12
CA THR A 100 11.42 22.27 13.42
C THR A 100 10.04 22.90 13.56
N LYS A 101 9.25 22.95 12.49
CA LYS A 101 7.92 23.60 12.45
C LYS A 101 6.80 22.58 12.26
N GLY A 102 6.96 21.38 12.83
CA GLY A 102 5.93 20.34 12.77
C GLY A 102 5.83 19.59 11.44
N GLN A 103 6.74 19.77 10.48
CA GLN A 103 6.69 19.06 9.19
C GLN A 103 6.81 17.53 9.34
N GLY A 104 7.65 17.06 10.27
CA GLY A 104 7.75 15.64 10.58
C GLY A 104 6.45 15.08 11.15
N LEU A 105 5.81 15.83 12.07
CA LEU A 105 4.51 15.46 12.63
C LEU A 105 3.40 15.46 11.57
N ALA A 106 3.42 16.41 10.63
CA ALA A 106 2.49 16.43 9.51
C ALA A 106 2.63 15.18 8.63
N THR A 107 3.87 14.79 8.32
CA THR A 107 4.16 13.56 7.55
C THR A 107 3.70 12.30 8.29
N TYR A 108 3.95 12.23 9.60
CA TYR A 108 3.47 11.12 10.43
C TYR A 108 1.94 11.02 10.42
N ARG A 109 1.24 12.14 10.63
CA ARG A 109 -0.23 12.17 10.61
C ARG A 109 -0.79 11.71 9.26
N GLU A 110 -0.18 12.15 8.16
CA GLU A 110 -0.56 11.74 6.81
C GLU A 110 -0.35 10.23 6.59
N LEU A 111 0.79 9.69 7.02
CA LEU A 111 1.05 8.24 6.94
C LEU A 111 0.02 7.44 7.73
N ILE A 112 -0.30 7.87 8.95
CA ILE A 112 -1.29 7.21 9.79
C ILE A 112 -2.70 7.31 9.18
N SER A 113 -3.10 8.47 8.65
CA SER A 113 -4.40 8.59 7.97
C SER A 113 -4.49 7.74 6.70
N ASN A 114 -3.37 7.55 6.00
CA ASN A 114 -3.31 6.78 4.75
C ASN A 114 -3.03 5.28 4.96
N LEU A 115 -2.98 4.81 6.21
CA LEU A 115 -2.87 3.39 6.51
C LEU A 115 -3.97 2.62 5.78
N SER A 116 -3.56 1.57 5.08
CA SER A 116 -4.37 0.84 4.12
C SER A 116 -4.16 -0.66 4.25
N THR A 117 -5.21 -1.40 3.95
CA THR A 117 -5.23 -2.87 4.01
C THR A 117 -5.90 -3.42 2.76
N LYS A 118 -5.81 -4.73 2.54
CA LYS A 118 -6.51 -5.41 1.44
C LYS A 118 -8.00 -5.07 1.35
N THR A 119 -8.67 -4.95 2.50
CA THR A 119 -10.11 -4.66 2.57
C THR A 119 -10.43 -3.17 2.51
N LYS A 120 -9.44 -2.29 2.69
CA LYS A 120 -9.59 -0.84 2.65
C LYS A 120 -8.36 -0.19 1.98
N PRO A 121 -8.25 -0.29 0.63
CA PRO A 121 -7.05 0.15 -0.10
C PRO A 121 -6.91 1.67 -0.25
N GLU A 122 -8.01 2.40 -0.03
CA GLU A 122 -8.11 3.86 -0.19
C GLU A 122 -7.63 4.67 1.03
N GLY A 123 -7.18 4.01 2.10
CA GLY A 123 -6.75 4.67 3.35
C GLY A 123 -7.76 4.60 4.49
N GLY A 124 -7.40 5.22 5.63
CA GLY A 124 -8.24 5.29 6.83
C GLY A 124 -8.47 3.94 7.50
N ALA A 125 -7.53 3.00 7.40
CA ALA A 125 -7.66 1.67 7.98
C ALA A 125 -7.36 1.61 9.48
N VAL A 126 -6.87 2.69 10.10
CA VAL A 126 -6.50 2.72 11.53
C VAL A 126 -7.64 2.27 12.43
N THR A 127 -8.82 2.88 12.29
CA THR A 127 -9.99 2.52 13.12
C THR A 127 -10.34 1.04 12.94
N LEU A 128 -10.38 0.56 11.71
CA LEU A 128 -10.65 -0.85 11.40
C LEU A 128 -9.63 -1.80 12.03
N LEU A 129 -8.35 -1.42 12.05
CA LEU A 129 -7.29 -2.21 12.67
C LEU A 129 -7.43 -2.25 14.19
N LEU A 130 -7.71 -1.10 14.81
CA LEU A 130 -7.92 -1.00 16.26
C LEU A 130 -9.15 -1.80 16.69
N ASP A 131 -10.27 -1.67 15.97
CA ASP A 131 -11.49 -2.43 16.27
C ASP A 131 -11.24 -3.94 16.21
N LYS A 132 -10.55 -4.41 15.16
CA LYS A 132 -10.18 -5.82 15.02
C LYS A 132 -9.28 -6.29 16.16
N TRP A 133 -8.30 -5.49 16.55
CA TRP A 133 -7.38 -5.81 17.62
C TRP A 133 -8.08 -5.88 18.98
N ILE A 134 -8.94 -4.90 19.30
CA ILE A 134 -9.73 -4.87 20.53
C ILE A 134 -10.66 -6.07 20.60
N ASN A 135 -11.40 -6.36 19.52
CA ASN A 135 -12.31 -7.52 19.47
C ASN A 135 -11.56 -8.85 19.66
N LYS A 136 -10.35 -8.96 19.10
CA LYS A 136 -9.50 -10.14 19.29
C LYS A 136 -9.12 -10.31 20.76
N ILE A 137 -8.63 -9.25 21.41
CA ILE A 137 -8.26 -9.29 22.84
C ILE A 137 -9.48 -9.63 23.71
N GLN A 138 -10.63 -9.03 23.43
CA GLN A 138 -11.87 -9.32 24.17
C GLN A 138 -12.28 -10.79 24.05
N ALA A 139 -12.16 -11.39 22.86
CA ALA A 139 -12.43 -12.80 22.65
C ALA A 139 -11.46 -13.69 23.45
N GLU A 140 -10.16 -13.39 23.42
CA GLU A 140 -9.12 -14.11 24.18
C GLU A 140 -9.40 -14.05 25.69
N CYS A 141 -9.68 -12.85 26.24
CA CYS A 141 -10.02 -12.71 27.66
C CYS A 141 -11.31 -13.44 28.06
N MET A 142 -12.31 -13.49 27.18
CA MET A 142 -13.55 -14.24 27.43
C MET A 142 -13.33 -15.76 27.44
N GLU A 143 -12.36 -16.26 26.67
CA GLU A 143 -11.98 -17.67 26.70
C GLU A 143 -11.20 -18.02 27.96
N GLU A 144 -10.27 -17.15 28.38
CA GLU A 144 -9.52 -17.34 29.63
C GLU A 144 -10.42 -17.27 30.88
N SER A 145 -11.44 -16.41 30.89
CA SER A 145 -12.37 -16.25 32.02
C SER A 145 -13.42 -17.36 32.15
N LYS A 146 -13.46 -18.32 31.22
CA LYS A 146 -14.36 -19.49 31.26
C LYS A 146 -13.79 -20.68 32.04
N PHE A 147 -12.61 -20.51 32.63
CA PHE A 147 -11.99 -21.42 33.60
C PHE A 147 -11.96 -20.77 34.99
#